data_AF-A0A1B1TAQ8-F1
#
_entry.id   AF-A0A1B1TAQ8-F1
#
_cell.length_a   1.000
_cell.length_b   1.000
_cell.length_c   1.000
_cell.angle_alpha   90.00
_cell.angle_beta   90.00
_cell.angle_gamma   90.00
#
_symmetry.space_group_name_H-M   'P 1'
#
loop_
_entity.id
_entity.type
_entity.pdbx_description
1 polymer ?
#
loop_
_entity_poly.entity_id
_entity_poly.type
_entity_poly.pdbx_seq_one_letter_code
_entity_poly.pdbx_strand_id
1 'polypeptide(L)'
;MELYVHAVYGGVSYTKQFRALERGVDILVACPGRLIDLLERGNVSLEETGIVVLDEADRMADMGFMEPVCQILDECKKDRQTILFSATLDDEVAELVRDYQTDPVTIQVGPEEVSIESMEHHFWLMPNSKKSTISSEIIRKCGRTIVFCRTRAGVDRVGEDLEYDGIGIETLHGGLSQRQRDGAMKRFQYGECMALVATDVAARGIDVEGVNCVIHYDPPENAKAYKHRSGRTARGGASGIVVSLVQKPQKKSYGRIQREVGIKVDFKPPEFVDLPEFEVEFISPRRRQSYGDRNRNDRQGHYGQRNQSSFGGRGGGGRGGGGRGGGGRGNRSRDSQGGNSNDGGGAKKSYRGEARGQNYKPSNKARQGYQGGRSESGGNNRGRSNRGKNRRRSGNRN
;
A
#
# COMPACT_ATOMS: atom_id res chain seq x y z
N MET A 1 15.82 -9.49 -34.32
CA MET A 1 16.41 -8.55 -33.35
C MET A 1 15.87 -9.00 -32.01
N GLU A 2 16.73 -9.48 -31.11
CA GLU A 2 16.30 -9.84 -29.74
C GLU A 2 16.27 -8.55 -28.91
N LEU A 3 15.16 -8.31 -28.21
CA LEU A 3 15.01 -7.17 -27.31
C LEU A 3 15.25 -7.61 -25.87
N TYR A 4 16.09 -6.87 -25.15
CA TYR A 4 16.37 -7.09 -23.74
C TYR A 4 15.44 -6.24 -22.88
N VAL A 5 14.66 -6.91 -22.03
CA VAL A 5 13.68 -6.27 -21.13
C VAL A 5 14.14 -6.44 -19.68
N HIS A 6 14.10 -5.35 -18.90
CA HIS A 6 14.39 -5.41 -17.47
C HIS A 6 13.41 -4.60 -16.64
N ALA A 7 13.20 -5.04 -15.39
CA ALA A 7 12.29 -4.40 -14.44
C ALA A 7 13.04 -3.83 -13.23
N VAL A 8 12.77 -2.57 -12.91
CA VAL A 8 13.42 -1.81 -11.86
C VAL A 8 12.39 -1.28 -10.86
N TYR A 9 12.40 -1.85 -9.66
CA TYR A 9 11.45 -1.51 -8.61
C TYR A 9 12.04 -1.75 -7.22
N GLY A 10 11.36 -1.27 -6.19
CA GLY A 10 11.79 -1.39 -4.79
C GLY A 10 11.76 -2.83 -4.25
N GLY A 11 12.34 -3.06 -3.07
CA GLY A 11 12.23 -4.36 -2.37
C GLY A 11 13.10 -5.49 -2.94
N VAL A 12 13.88 -5.23 -3.99
CA VAL A 12 14.89 -6.13 -4.57
C VAL A 12 16.29 -5.52 -4.55
N SER A 13 17.31 -6.38 -4.61
CA SER A 13 18.73 -6.00 -4.55
C SER A 13 19.14 -5.09 -5.71
N TYR A 14 19.76 -3.96 -5.37
CA TYR A 14 20.38 -3.03 -6.31
C TYR A 14 21.40 -3.71 -7.23
N THR A 15 22.26 -4.57 -6.68
CA THR A 15 23.31 -5.25 -7.43
C THR A 15 22.78 -6.04 -8.62
N LYS A 16 21.58 -6.62 -8.51
CA LYS A 16 20.95 -7.35 -9.62
C LYS A 16 20.48 -6.40 -10.72
N GLN A 17 19.92 -5.24 -10.35
CA GLN A 17 19.46 -4.22 -11.30
C GLN A 17 20.65 -3.54 -11.99
N PHE A 18 21.71 -3.19 -11.24
CA PHE A 18 22.93 -2.61 -11.81
C PHE A 18 23.55 -3.51 -12.89
N ARG A 19 23.75 -4.80 -12.57
CA ARG A 19 24.32 -5.75 -13.54
C ARG A 19 23.47 -5.96 -14.78
N ALA A 20 22.15 -5.76 -14.69
CA ALA A 20 21.28 -5.84 -15.84
C ALA A 20 21.39 -4.59 -16.70
N LEU A 21 21.41 -3.40 -16.08
CA LEU A 21 21.57 -2.12 -16.77
C LEU A 21 22.95 -1.97 -17.44
N GLU A 22 24.02 -2.45 -16.79
CA GLU A 22 25.39 -2.46 -17.34
C GLU A 22 25.50 -3.25 -18.66
N ARG A 23 24.61 -4.23 -18.89
CA ARG A 23 24.58 -5.01 -20.14
C ARG A 23 23.86 -4.31 -21.28
N GLY A 24 23.18 -3.19 -21.00
CA GLY A 24 22.23 -2.57 -21.91
C GLY A 24 20.84 -3.21 -21.81
N VAL A 25 19.81 -2.36 -21.91
CA VAL A 25 18.39 -2.76 -21.85
C VAL A 25 17.65 -1.96 -22.92
N ASP A 26 16.91 -2.65 -23.78
CA ASP A 26 16.10 -2.00 -24.83
C ASP A 26 14.76 -1.51 -24.27
N ILE A 27 14.19 -2.23 -23.30
CA ILE A 27 12.91 -1.86 -22.65
C ILE A 27 13.07 -1.94 -21.13
N LEU A 28 12.92 -0.79 -20.47
CA LEU A 28 12.96 -0.67 -19.02
C LEU A 28 11.55 -0.44 -18.45
N VAL A 29 11.10 -1.36 -17.59
CA VAL A 29 9.85 -1.18 -16.81
C VAL A 29 10.24 -0.74 -15.41
N ALA A 30 9.77 0.41 -14.92
CA ALA A 30 10.22 0.91 -13.63
C ALA A 30 9.15 1.59 -12.77
N CYS A 31 9.31 1.48 -11.45
CA CYS A 31 8.58 2.33 -10.50
C CYS A 31 9.34 3.66 -10.31
N PRO A 32 8.65 4.82 -10.30
CA PRO A 32 9.30 6.14 -10.34
C PRO A 32 10.41 6.33 -9.30
N GLY A 33 10.12 6.04 -8.02
CA GLY A 33 11.09 6.25 -6.94
C GLY A 33 12.36 5.41 -7.05
N ARG A 34 12.33 4.21 -7.64
CA ARG A 34 13.56 3.43 -7.88
C ARG A 34 14.30 3.96 -9.10
N LEU A 35 13.59 4.36 -10.15
CA LEU A 35 14.21 4.87 -11.37
C LEU A 35 15.00 6.16 -11.12
N ILE A 36 14.42 7.10 -10.35
CA ILE A 36 15.11 8.34 -9.95
C ILE A 36 16.39 8.04 -9.19
N ASP A 37 16.33 7.16 -8.19
CA ASP A 37 17.53 6.83 -7.42
C ASP A 37 18.62 6.16 -8.29
N LEU A 38 18.26 5.46 -9.37
CA LEU A 38 19.24 4.95 -10.34
C LEU A 38 19.79 6.04 -11.27
N LEU A 39 18.95 7.00 -11.69
CA LEU A 39 19.35 8.17 -12.48
C LEU A 39 20.33 9.06 -11.69
N GLU A 40 19.98 9.41 -10.45
CA GLU A 40 20.80 10.25 -9.57
C GLU A 40 22.18 9.64 -9.27
N ARG A 41 22.27 8.31 -9.26
CA ARG A 41 23.54 7.58 -9.08
C ARG A 41 24.34 7.44 -10.37
N GLY A 42 23.78 7.83 -11.51
CA GLY A 42 24.39 7.64 -12.84
C GLY A 42 24.45 6.17 -13.29
N ASN A 43 23.57 5.31 -12.77
CA ASN A 43 23.51 3.90 -13.15
C ASN A 43 22.66 3.63 -14.39
N VAL A 44 21.85 4.60 -14.80
CA VAL A 44 21.04 4.57 -16.02
C VAL A 44 21.00 5.97 -16.60
N SER A 45 20.96 6.07 -17.94
CA SER A 45 20.65 7.30 -18.67
C SER A 45 19.40 7.06 -19.51
N LEU A 46 18.55 8.06 -19.63
CA LEU A 46 17.33 8.01 -20.44
C LEU A 46 17.39 8.93 -21.67
N GLU A 47 18.54 9.53 -21.96
CA GLU A 47 18.72 10.53 -23.03
C GLU A 47 18.33 10.02 -24.42
N GLU A 48 18.47 8.71 -24.66
CA GLU A 48 18.13 8.06 -25.94
C GLU A 48 16.71 7.46 -25.96
N THR A 49 15.93 7.63 -24.88
CA THR A 49 14.58 7.05 -24.75
C THR A 49 13.60 7.73 -25.70
N GLY A 50 13.31 7.09 -26.83
CA GLY A 50 12.39 7.60 -27.86
C GLY A 50 10.91 7.31 -27.61
N ILE A 51 10.58 6.41 -26.67
CA ILE A 51 9.20 6.04 -26.33
C ILE A 51 9.08 5.96 -24.81
N VAL A 52 8.10 6.65 -24.25
CA VAL A 52 7.76 6.59 -22.83
C VAL A 52 6.30 6.17 -22.65
N VAL A 53 6.06 5.27 -21.71
CA VAL A 53 4.71 4.82 -21.33
C VAL A 53 4.48 5.13 -19.86
N LEU A 54 3.45 5.92 -19.58
CA LEU A 54 2.94 6.17 -18.23
C LEU A 54 1.70 5.31 -18.03
N ASP A 55 1.80 4.28 -17.19
CA ASP A 55 0.68 3.39 -16.88
C ASP A 55 0.07 3.72 -15.51
N GLU A 56 -1.26 3.60 -15.39
CA GLU A 56 -2.06 4.03 -14.24
C GLU A 56 -1.67 5.45 -13.73
N ALA A 57 -1.62 6.45 -14.61
CA ALA A 57 -1.14 7.80 -14.26
C ALA A 57 -1.93 8.45 -13.10
N ASP A 58 -3.25 8.24 -13.05
CA ASP A 58 -4.10 8.67 -11.94
C ASP A 58 -3.71 8.05 -10.59
N ARG A 59 -3.08 6.87 -10.60
CA ARG A 59 -2.55 6.24 -9.38
C ARG A 59 -1.23 6.81 -8.96
N MET A 60 -0.37 7.15 -9.92
CA MET A 60 0.86 7.86 -9.62
C MET A 60 0.53 9.21 -8.96
N ALA A 61 -0.52 9.89 -9.44
CA ALA A 61 -1.05 11.12 -8.84
C ALA A 61 -1.53 10.89 -7.41
N ASP A 62 -2.42 9.91 -7.20
CA ASP A 62 -2.94 9.53 -5.87
C ASP A 62 -1.82 9.19 -4.85
N MET A 63 -0.65 8.74 -5.32
CA MET A 63 0.50 8.37 -4.50
C MET A 63 1.48 9.52 -4.25
N GLY A 64 1.24 10.71 -4.83
CA GLY A 64 2.15 11.85 -4.76
C GLY A 64 3.43 11.65 -5.57
N PHE A 65 3.37 10.88 -6.66
CA PHE A 65 4.53 10.61 -7.52
C PHE A 65 4.60 11.52 -8.75
N MET A 66 3.77 12.56 -8.88
CA MET A 66 3.80 13.45 -10.04
C MET A 66 5.16 14.14 -10.20
N GLU A 67 5.69 14.73 -9.14
CA GLU A 67 7.02 15.37 -9.19
C GLU A 67 8.13 14.38 -9.61
N PRO A 68 8.25 13.17 -9.00
CA PRO A 68 9.11 12.11 -9.50
C PRO A 68 8.92 11.75 -10.99
N VAL A 69 7.68 11.63 -11.44
CA VAL A 69 7.38 11.28 -12.83
C VAL A 69 7.84 12.38 -13.80
N CYS A 70 7.58 13.64 -13.48
CA CYS A 70 8.04 14.79 -14.26
C CYS A 70 9.57 14.81 -14.37
N GLN A 71 10.29 14.60 -13.26
CA GLN A 71 11.76 14.52 -13.28
C GLN A 71 12.27 13.43 -14.23
N ILE A 72 11.68 12.23 -14.20
CA ILE A 72 12.07 11.14 -15.13
C ILE A 72 11.80 11.55 -16.58
N LEU A 73 10.66 12.18 -16.85
CA LEU A 73 10.27 12.61 -18.20
C LEU A 73 11.18 13.72 -18.74
N ASP A 74 11.72 14.58 -17.87
CA ASP A 74 12.66 15.65 -18.23
C ASP A 74 14.04 15.09 -18.63
N GLU A 75 14.45 13.95 -18.06
CA GLU A 75 15.68 13.23 -18.42
C GLU A 75 15.56 12.42 -19.72
N CYS A 76 14.35 12.26 -20.25
CA CYS A 76 14.11 11.55 -21.52
C CYS A 76 14.33 12.45 -22.74
N LYS A 77 14.59 11.85 -23.91
CA LYS A 77 14.68 12.56 -25.19
C LYS A 77 13.48 13.50 -25.41
N LYS A 78 13.72 14.74 -25.85
CA LYS A 78 12.64 15.74 -26.07
C LYS A 78 11.70 15.38 -27.21
N ASP A 79 12.26 14.90 -28.31
CA ASP A 79 11.51 14.37 -29.46
C ASP A 79 11.27 12.87 -29.25
N ARG A 80 10.17 12.57 -28.55
CA ARG A 80 9.77 11.22 -28.14
C ARG A 80 8.26 11.02 -28.29
N GLN A 81 7.84 9.77 -28.40
CA GLN A 81 6.44 9.38 -28.28
C GLN A 81 6.11 9.16 -26.79
N THR A 82 5.11 9.86 -26.26
CA THR A 82 4.60 9.65 -24.89
C THR A 82 3.21 9.03 -24.95
N ILE A 83 3.04 7.85 -24.37
CA ILE A 83 1.77 7.14 -24.23
C ILE A 83 1.35 7.21 -22.77
N LEU A 84 0.11 7.61 -22.50
CA LEU A 84 -0.43 7.73 -21.15
C LEU A 84 -1.70 6.88 -21.04
N PHE A 85 -1.71 5.97 -20.07
CA PHE A 85 -2.87 5.20 -19.65
C PHE A 85 -3.34 5.68 -18.28
N SER A 86 -4.63 5.98 -18.18
CA SER A 86 -5.24 6.42 -16.93
C SER A 86 -6.71 6.06 -16.90
N ALA A 87 -7.20 5.67 -15.73
CA ALA A 87 -8.64 5.45 -15.52
C ALA A 87 -9.40 6.77 -15.33
N THR A 88 -8.71 7.83 -14.91
CA THR A 88 -9.31 9.15 -14.68
C THR A 88 -8.42 10.27 -15.22
N LEU A 89 -9.04 11.37 -15.65
CA LEU A 89 -8.36 12.60 -16.03
C LEU A 89 -8.57 13.65 -14.93
N ASP A 90 -7.88 13.50 -13.80
CA ASP A 90 -7.82 14.54 -12.78
C ASP A 90 -6.82 15.64 -13.17
N ASP A 91 -6.80 16.74 -12.42
CA ASP A 91 -6.02 17.94 -12.76
C ASP A 91 -4.51 17.64 -12.92
N GLU A 92 -3.97 16.76 -12.06
CA GLU A 92 -2.56 16.35 -12.11
C GLU A 92 -2.24 15.51 -13.35
N VAL A 93 -3.11 14.57 -13.73
CA VAL A 93 -2.93 13.81 -14.99
C VAL A 93 -3.14 14.70 -16.21
N ALA A 94 -4.09 15.64 -16.17
CA ALA A 94 -4.32 16.59 -17.25
C ALA A 94 -3.11 17.51 -17.48
N GLU A 95 -2.40 17.88 -16.41
CA GLU A 95 -1.13 18.60 -16.48
C GLU A 95 -0.05 17.77 -17.18
N LEU A 96 0.09 16.48 -16.86
CA LEU A 96 1.02 15.59 -17.58
C LEU A 96 0.72 15.50 -19.08
N VAL A 97 -0.55 15.39 -19.46
CA VAL A 97 -0.97 15.35 -20.87
C VAL A 97 -0.55 16.66 -21.57
N ARG A 98 -0.83 17.80 -20.95
CA ARG A 98 -0.53 19.13 -21.50
C ARG A 98 0.96 19.37 -21.66
N ASP A 99 1.76 18.97 -20.68
CA ASP A 99 3.16 19.36 -20.58
C ASP A 99 4.10 18.34 -21.24
N TYR A 100 3.69 17.07 -21.36
CA TYR A 100 4.56 15.97 -21.82
C TYR A 100 4.05 15.19 -23.04
N GLN A 101 2.90 15.55 -23.62
CA GLN A 101 2.43 15.03 -24.90
C GLN A 101 2.30 16.14 -25.94
N THR A 102 2.54 15.81 -27.21
CA THR A 102 2.37 16.74 -28.34
C THR A 102 1.27 16.20 -29.24
N ASP A 103 0.20 16.96 -29.42
CA ASP A 103 -0.99 16.59 -30.23
C ASP A 103 -1.50 15.15 -29.97
N PRO A 104 -1.82 14.78 -28.71
CA PRO A 104 -2.18 13.41 -28.38
C PRO A 104 -3.55 13.03 -28.94
N VAL A 105 -3.66 11.81 -29.45
CA VAL A 105 -4.95 11.19 -29.78
C VAL A 105 -5.53 10.53 -28.54
N THR A 106 -6.69 11.00 -28.09
CA THR A 106 -7.40 10.38 -26.97
C THR A 106 -8.23 9.20 -27.45
N ILE A 107 -7.95 8.02 -26.91
CA ILE A 107 -8.72 6.80 -27.13
C ILE A 107 -9.41 6.43 -25.82
N GLN A 108 -10.74 6.35 -25.86
CA GLN A 108 -11.55 5.97 -24.70
C GLN A 108 -12.27 4.65 -25.00
N VAL A 109 -12.13 3.68 -24.09
CA VAL A 109 -12.72 2.36 -24.22
C VAL A 109 -13.74 2.15 -23.09
N GLY A 110 -14.98 1.86 -23.47
CA GLY A 110 -16.10 1.70 -22.54
C GLY A 110 -16.75 3.02 -22.12
N PRO A 111 -17.87 2.96 -21.37
CA PRO A 111 -18.42 4.15 -20.71
C PRO A 111 -17.38 4.74 -19.74
N GLU A 112 -17.45 6.04 -19.45
CA GLU A 112 -16.52 6.81 -18.59
C GLU A 112 -16.23 6.18 -17.21
N GLU A 113 -17.03 5.22 -16.75
CA GLU A 113 -16.89 4.60 -15.45
C GLU A 113 -16.96 3.08 -15.57
N VAL A 114 -16.14 2.37 -14.76
CA VAL A 114 -16.34 0.95 -14.46
C VAL A 114 -17.81 0.78 -14.09
N SER A 115 -18.58 0.05 -14.90
CA SER A 115 -20.02 -0.05 -14.67
C SER A 115 -20.26 -0.79 -13.37
N ILE A 116 -20.55 0.00 -12.33
CA ILE A 116 -21.04 -0.43 -11.02
C ILE A 116 -22.27 -1.33 -11.16
N GLU A 117 -23.01 -1.21 -12.26
CA GLU A 117 -24.18 -2.03 -12.57
C GLU A 117 -23.83 -3.50 -12.81
N SER A 118 -22.57 -3.82 -13.16
CA SER A 118 -22.11 -5.21 -13.31
C SER A 118 -21.88 -5.92 -11.97
N MET A 119 -21.97 -5.21 -10.85
CA MET A 119 -21.69 -5.72 -9.52
C MET A 119 -22.89 -5.60 -8.60
N GLU A 120 -23.11 -6.61 -7.76
CA GLU A 120 -24.06 -6.52 -6.65
C GLU A 120 -23.37 -5.95 -5.42
N HIS A 121 -23.89 -4.83 -4.92
CA HIS A 121 -23.29 -4.09 -3.81
C HIS A 121 -24.11 -4.25 -2.53
N HIS A 122 -23.49 -4.76 -1.46
CA HIS A 122 -24.10 -4.87 -0.14
C HIS A 122 -23.41 -3.97 0.87
N PHE A 123 -24.19 -3.26 1.69
CA PHE A 123 -23.68 -2.40 2.77
C PHE A 123 -24.16 -2.92 4.12
N TRP A 124 -23.37 -3.81 4.71
CA TRP A 124 -23.76 -4.51 5.93
C TRP A 124 -23.33 -3.78 7.20
N LEU A 125 -24.31 -3.37 7.99
CA LEU A 125 -24.12 -2.67 9.25
C LEU A 125 -23.84 -3.65 10.39
N MET A 126 -22.67 -3.55 11.02
CA MET A 126 -22.27 -4.42 12.12
C MET A 126 -21.28 -3.76 13.10
N PRO A 127 -21.16 -4.28 14.34
CA PRO A 127 -20.05 -3.94 15.22
C PRO A 127 -18.73 -4.50 14.70
N ASN A 128 -17.60 -3.91 15.13
CA ASN A 128 -16.26 -4.35 14.69
C ASN A 128 -15.98 -5.82 15.00
N SER A 129 -16.44 -6.29 16.17
CA SER A 129 -16.20 -7.64 16.66
C SER A 129 -16.78 -8.74 15.78
N LYS A 130 -17.74 -8.43 14.92
CA LYS A 130 -18.34 -9.39 13.99
C LYS A 130 -17.67 -9.43 12.63
N LYS A 131 -16.82 -8.45 12.29
CA LYS A 131 -16.29 -8.30 10.93
C LYS A 131 -15.50 -9.52 10.46
N SER A 132 -14.61 -10.08 11.29
CA SER A 132 -13.81 -11.25 10.93
C SER A 132 -14.69 -12.47 10.67
N THR A 133 -15.56 -12.84 11.61
CA THR A 133 -16.49 -13.97 11.46
C THR A 133 -17.41 -13.81 10.25
N ILE A 134 -17.97 -12.62 10.02
CA ILE A 134 -18.81 -12.38 8.84
C ILE A 134 -17.99 -12.46 7.55
N SER A 135 -16.75 -11.97 7.54
CA SER A 135 -15.85 -12.10 6.38
C SER A 135 -15.57 -13.57 6.09
N SER A 136 -15.37 -14.39 7.12
CA SER A 136 -15.16 -15.83 6.98
C SER A 136 -16.32 -16.52 6.27
N GLU A 137 -17.56 -16.23 6.70
CA GLU A 137 -18.75 -16.79 6.06
C GLU A 137 -18.94 -16.30 4.62
N ILE A 138 -18.69 -15.01 4.34
CA ILE A 138 -18.72 -14.48 2.97
C ILE A 138 -17.72 -15.25 2.10
N ILE A 139 -16.50 -15.46 2.56
CA ILE A 139 -15.45 -16.15 1.80
C ILE A 139 -15.83 -17.62 1.56
N ARG A 140 -16.43 -18.32 2.53
CA ARG A 140 -16.89 -19.70 2.33
C ARG A 140 -17.98 -19.80 1.26
N LYS A 141 -18.88 -18.81 1.20
CA LYS A 141 -19.99 -18.79 0.24
C LYS A 141 -19.57 -18.29 -1.16
N CYS A 142 -18.72 -17.28 -1.21
CA CYS A 142 -18.32 -16.63 -2.47
C CYS A 142 -17.05 -17.25 -3.09
N GLY A 143 -16.24 -17.97 -2.31
CA GLY A 143 -14.97 -18.51 -2.78
C GLY A 143 -13.90 -17.43 -2.92
N ARG A 144 -13.29 -17.34 -4.11
CA ARG A 144 -12.12 -16.48 -4.37
C ARG A 144 -12.44 -15.02 -4.09
N THR A 145 -11.85 -14.48 -3.02
CA THR A 145 -12.22 -13.18 -2.45
C THR A 145 -11.01 -12.27 -2.20
N ILE A 146 -11.13 -10.96 -2.45
CA ILE A 146 -10.14 -9.97 -1.99
C ILE A 146 -10.72 -9.17 -0.81
N VAL A 147 -9.98 -9.11 0.29
CA VAL A 147 -10.39 -8.39 1.50
C VAL A 147 -9.52 -7.15 1.68
N PHE A 148 -10.12 -5.96 1.55
CA PHE A 148 -9.41 -4.69 1.67
C PHE A 148 -9.43 -4.14 3.09
N CYS A 149 -8.24 -3.98 3.67
CA CYS A 149 -8.00 -3.32 4.95
C CYS A 149 -7.24 -2.00 4.76
N ARG A 150 -7.37 -1.07 5.70
CA ARG A 150 -6.70 0.24 5.62
C ARG A 150 -5.21 0.16 5.94
N THR A 151 -4.83 -0.63 6.94
CA THR A 151 -3.47 -0.61 7.51
C THR A 151 -2.79 -1.97 7.39
N ARG A 152 -1.44 -1.95 7.41
CA ARG A 152 -0.61 -3.17 7.40
C ARG A 152 -0.93 -4.09 8.57
N ALA A 153 -0.94 -3.53 9.79
CA ALA A 153 -1.33 -4.27 10.99
C ALA A 153 -2.77 -4.79 10.94
N GLY A 154 -3.67 -4.06 10.27
CA GLY A 154 -5.04 -4.51 10.02
C GLY A 154 -5.08 -5.74 9.12
N VAL A 155 -4.28 -5.76 8.04
CA VAL A 155 -4.13 -6.92 7.15
C VAL A 155 -3.63 -8.13 7.92
N ASP A 156 -2.57 -7.98 8.72
CA ASP A 156 -1.99 -9.10 9.48
C ASP A 156 -3.00 -9.67 10.49
N ARG A 157 -3.64 -8.79 11.28
CA ARG A 157 -4.66 -9.19 12.27
C ARG A 157 -5.85 -9.89 11.63
N VAL A 158 -6.38 -9.35 10.52
CA VAL A 158 -7.51 -9.97 9.80
C VAL A 158 -7.08 -11.31 9.19
N GLY A 159 -5.86 -11.40 8.65
CA GLY A 159 -5.31 -12.66 8.15
C GLY A 159 -5.26 -13.73 9.24
N GLU A 160 -4.76 -13.39 10.43
CA GLU A 160 -4.74 -14.32 11.58
C GLU A 160 -6.15 -14.75 12.02
N ASP A 161 -7.10 -13.82 12.11
CA ASP A 161 -8.49 -14.14 12.46
C ASP A 161 -9.12 -15.12 11.44
N LEU A 162 -8.91 -14.88 10.13
CA LEU A 162 -9.47 -15.73 9.08
C LEU A 162 -8.79 -17.11 9.02
N GLU A 163 -7.47 -17.18 9.23
CA GLU A 163 -6.77 -18.46 9.35
C GLU A 163 -7.25 -19.25 10.57
N TYR A 164 -7.50 -18.59 11.70
CA TYR A 164 -8.07 -19.21 12.90
C TYR A 164 -9.46 -19.79 12.63
N ASP A 165 -10.26 -19.10 11.81
CA ASP A 165 -11.56 -19.58 11.32
C ASP A 165 -11.44 -20.69 10.25
N GLY A 166 -10.23 -21.17 9.98
CA GLY A 166 -9.97 -22.29 9.10
C GLY A 166 -9.93 -21.93 7.61
N ILE A 167 -9.76 -20.66 7.25
CA ILE A 167 -9.74 -20.24 5.85
C ILE A 167 -8.29 -20.13 5.35
N GLY A 168 -7.99 -20.78 4.22
CA GLY A 168 -6.75 -20.58 3.51
C GLY A 168 -6.69 -19.17 2.92
N ILE A 169 -5.81 -18.33 3.46
CA ILE A 169 -5.65 -16.94 3.01
C ILE A 169 -4.20 -16.60 2.73
N GLU A 170 -3.99 -15.48 2.05
CA GLU A 170 -2.70 -14.82 1.95
C GLU A 170 -2.82 -13.36 2.34
N THR A 171 -1.76 -12.79 2.92
CA THR A 171 -1.68 -11.37 3.23
C THR A 171 -0.83 -10.64 2.20
N LEU A 172 -1.21 -9.40 1.86
CA LEU A 172 -0.47 -8.57 0.93
C LEU A 172 -0.46 -7.10 1.35
N HIS A 173 0.69 -6.64 1.86
CA HIS A 173 0.88 -5.26 2.28
C HIS A 173 2.34 -4.82 2.11
N GLY A 174 2.59 -3.50 2.18
CA GLY A 174 3.94 -2.93 1.97
C GLY A 174 5.00 -3.26 3.01
N GLY A 175 4.68 -4.07 4.02
CA GLY A 175 5.66 -4.57 5.00
C GLY A 175 6.31 -5.90 4.60
N LEU A 176 5.76 -6.59 3.59
CA LEU A 176 6.27 -7.86 3.11
C LEU A 176 7.49 -7.66 2.19
N SER A 177 8.46 -8.57 2.26
CA SER A 177 9.53 -8.65 1.27
C SER A 177 8.97 -9.00 -0.11
N GLN A 178 9.67 -8.61 -1.19
CA GLN A 178 9.20 -8.91 -2.54
C GLN A 178 8.93 -10.40 -2.76
N ARG A 179 9.82 -11.27 -2.26
CA ARG A 179 9.64 -12.73 -2.35
C ARG A 179 8.35 -13.20 -1.69
N GLN A 180 7.98 -12.61 -0.55
CA GLN A 180 6.72 -12.92 0.12
C GLN A 180 5.53 -12.43 -0.70
N ARG A 181 5.59 -11.22 -1.25
CA ARG A 181 4.56 -10.65 -2.12
C ARG A 181 4.33 -11.52 -3.36
N ASP A 182 5.40 -11.89 -4.07
CA ASP A 182 5.32 -12.76 -5.24
C ASP A 182 4.73 -14.13 -4.90
N GLY A 183 5.10 -14.67 -3.73
CA GLY A 183 4.58 -15.93 -3.23
C GLY A 183 3.07 -15.85 -2.92
N ALA A 184 2.65 -14.83 -2.17
CA ALA A 184 1.24 -14.59 -1.86
C ALA A 184 0.42 -14.41 -3.13
N MET A 185 0.95 -13.64 -4.09
CA MET A 185 0.27 -13.37 -5.35
C MET A 185 0.09 -14.64 -6.18
N LYS A 186 1.16 -15.43 -6.37
CA LYS A 186 1.09 -16.69 -7.11
C LYS A 186 0.05 -17.63 -6.51
N ARG A 187 0.04 -17.76 -5.19
CA ARG A 187 -0.90 -18.65 -4.50
C ARG A 187 -2.35 -18.23 -4.72
N PHE A 188 -2.64 -16.95 -4.62
CA PHE A 188 -3.99 -16.46 -4.90
C PHE A 188 -4.37 -16.61 -6.39
N GLN A 189 -3.45 -16.32 -7.31
CA GLN A 189 -3.66 -16.46 -8.75
C GLN A 189 -3.97 -17.90 -9.17
N TYR A 190 -3.20 -18.87 -8.64
CA TYR A 190 -3.39 -20.29 -8.91
C TYR A 190 -4.49 -20.95 -8.07
N GLY A 191 -5.22 -20.18 -7.25
CA GLY A 191 -6.30 -20.73 -6.42
C GLY A 191 -5.80 -21.66 -5.30
N GLU A 192 -4.58 -21.45 -4.80
CA GLU A 192 -4.04 -22.16 -3.62
C GLU A 192 -4.48 -21.53 -2.29
N CYS A 193 -5.28 -20.47 -2.33
CA CYS A 193 -5.96 -19.89 -1.18
C CYS A 193 -7.32 -19.31 -1.58
N MET A 194 -8.22 -19.20 -0.61
CA MET A 194 -9.58 -18.67 -0.76
C MET A 194 -9.59 -17.16 -0.84
N ALA A 195 -8.75 -16.49 -0.05
CA ALA A 195 -8.78 -15.03 0.02
C ALA A 195 -7.41 -14.38 0.09
N LEU A 196 -7.34 -13.17 -0.47
CA LEU A 196 -6.20 -12.28 -0.36
C LEU A 196 -6.58 -11.08 0.49
N VAL A 197 -6.00 -10.97 1.68
CA VAL A 197 -6.20 -9.83 2.59
C VAL A 197 -5.14 -8.78 2.28
N ALA A 198 -5.54 -7.59 1.85
CA ALA A 198 -4.60 -6.60 1.32
C ALA A 198 -4.91 -5.16 1.70
N THR A 199 -3.85 -4.34 1.70
CA THR A 199 -3.99 -2.88 1.67
C THR A 199 -4.17 -2.38 0.24
N ASP A 200 -4.83 -1.23 0.05
CA ASP A 200 -5.00 -0.59 -1.27
C ASP A 200 -3.71 -0.55 -2.07
N VAL A 201 -2.64 -0.02 -1.47
CA VAL A 201 -1.33 0.16 -2.11
C VAL A 201 -0.75 -1.16 -2.61
N ALA A 202 -0.91 -2.22 -1.84
CA ALA A 202 -0.29 -3.49 -2.16
C ALA A 202 -1.11 -4.32 -3.16
N ALA A 203 -2.42 -4.05 -3.25
CA ALA A 203 -3.33 -4.68 -4.19
C ALA A 203 -3.53 -3.90 -5.51
N ARG A 204 -2.83 -2.77 -5.70
CA ARG A 204 -2.76 -2.09 -7.00
C ARG A 204 -2.08 -2.99 -8.03
N GLY A 205 -2.53 -2.94 -9.28
CA GLY A 205 -2.02 -3.81 -10.34
C GLY A 205 -2.28 -5.31 -10.14
N ILE A 206 -3.07 -5.73 -9.14
CA ILE A 206 -3.54 -7.13 -9.10
C ILE A 206 -4.49 -7.34 -10.27
N ASP A 207 -4.02 -8.12 -11.23
CA ASP A 207 -4.83 -8.69 -12.29
C ASP A 207 -4.98 -10.19 -12.06
N VAL A 208 -6.11 -10.55 -11.45
CA VAL A 208 -6.46 -11.94 -11.17
C VAL A 208 -7.86 -12.15 -11.70
N GLU A 209 -7.97 -13.05 -12.66
CA GLU A 209 -9.25 -13.51 -13.18
C GLU A 209 -10.00 -14.35 -12.13
N GLY A 210 -11.33 -14.32 -12.20
CA GLY A 210 -12.19 -15.16 -11.37
C GLY A 210 -12.29 -14.75 -9.90
N VAL A 211 -12.03 -13.49 -9.55
CA VAL A 211 -12.37 -12.97 -8.22
C VAL A 211 -13.89 -12.79 -8.15
N ASN A 212 -14.56 -13.64 -7.38
CA ASN A 212 -16.02 -13.65 -7.24
C ASN A 212 -16.51 -12.53 -6.31
N CYS A 213 -15.72 -12.21 -5.28
CA CYS A 213 -16.12 -11.27 -4.25
C CYS A 213 -15.01 -10.31 -3.83
N VAL A 214 -15.40 -9.08 -3.53
CA VAL A 214 -14.57 -8.07 -2.88
C VAL A 214 -15.22 -7.68 -1.55
N ILE A 215 -14.46 -7.78 -0.46
CA ILE A 215 -14.88 -7.32 0.86
C ILE A 215 -14.16 -6.02 1.18
N HIS A 216 -14.90 -4.93 1.36
CA HIS A 216 -14.37 -3.72 1.99
C HIS A 216 -14.45 -3.90 3.51
N TYR A 217 -13.44 -4.55 4.09
CA TYR A 217 -13.35 -4.76 5.53
C TYR A 217 -13.25 -3.42 6.26
N ASP A 218 -12.40 -2.53 5.76
CA ASP A 218 -12.34 -1.13 6.16
C ASP A 218 -12.91 -0.21 5.07
N PRO A 219 -13.57 0.91 5.45
CA PRO A 219 -14.06 1.88 4.47
C PRO A 219 -12.95 2.38 3.54
N PRO A 220 -13.19 2.43 2.21
CA PRO A 220 -12.32 3.17 1.31
C PRO A 220 -12.36 4.67 1.64
N GLU A 221 -11.32 5.39 1.23
CA GLU A 221 -11.15 6.80 1.57
C GLU A 221 -12.11 7.71 0.80
N ASN A 222 -12.43 7.35 -0.44
CA ASN A 222 -13.28 8.13 -1.34
C ASN A 222 -13.97 7.24 -2.39
N ALA A 223 -14.81 7.85 -3.23
CA ALA A 223 -15.51 7.18 -4.32
C ALA A 223 -14.57 6.53 -5.36
N LYS A 224 -13.48 7.22 -5.72
CA LYS A 224 -12.43 6.72 -6.64
C LYS A 224 -11.86 5.40 -6.11
N ALA A 225 -11.42 5.36 -4.86
CA ALA A 225 -10.92 4.15 -4.19
C ALA A 225 -11.98 3.04 -4.10
N TYR A 226 -13.26 3.39 -3.84
CA TYR A 226 -14.34 2.41 -3.85
C TYR A 226 -14.46 1.71 -5.21
N LYS A 227 -14.47 2.47 -6.32
CA LYS A 227 -14.53 1.89 -7.68
C LYS A 227 -13.31 1.01 -7.97
N HIS A 228 -12.11 1.42 -7.59
CA HIS A 228 -10.88 0.64 -7.85
C HIS A 228 -10.76 -0.65 -7.04
N ARG A 229 -11.27 -0.66 -5.80
CA ARG A 229 -11.37 -1.90 -5.02
C ARG A 229 -12.43 -2.82 -5.62
N SER A 230 -13.61 -2.29 -5.92
CA SER A 230 -14.74 -3.04 -6.46
C SER A 230 -14.43 -3.64 -7.83
N GLY A 231 -13.73 -2.90 -8.70
CA GLY A 231 -13.25 -3.35 -10.02
C GLY A 231 -12.17 -4.45 -9.99
N ARG A 232 -11.88 -5.04 -8.82
CA ARG A 232 -11.11 -6.28 -8.73
C ARG A 232 -11.98 -7.52 -8.94
N THR A 233 -13.31 -7.39 -8.89
CA THR A 233 -14.26 -8.40 -9.38
C THR A 233 -14.91 -7.94 -10.69
N ALA A 234 -15.86 -8.72 -11.22
CA ALA A 234 -16.61 -8.45 -12.44
C ALA A 234 -15.73 -8.16 -13.69
N ARG A 235 -14.56 -8.80 -13.77
CA ARG A 235 -13.67 -8.71 -14.94
C ARG A 235 -14.12 -9.70 -16.03
N GLY A 236 -13.93 -9.33 -17.29
CA GLY A 236 -14.22 -10.22 -18.43
C GLY A 236 -15.71 -10.46 -18.72
N GLY A 237 -16.61 -9.59 -18.24
CA GLY A 237 -18.05 -9.69 -18.48
C GLY A 237 -18.84 -10.54 -17.46
N ALA A 238 -18.17 -11.06 -16.43
CA ALA A 238 -18.81 -11.74 -15.31
C ALA A 238 -19.44 -10.75 -14.31
N SER A 239 -20.48 -11.16 -13.59
CA SER A 239 -21.01 -10.42 -12.43
C SER A 239 -20.12 -10.60 -11.21
N GLY A 240 -20.00 -9.57 -10.37
CA GLY A 240 -19.18 -9.60 -9.15
C GLY A 240 -19.95 -9.18 -7.90
N ILE A 241 -19.51 -9.65 -6.73
CA ILE A 241 -20.12 -9.29 -5.45
C ILE A 241 -19.21 -8.35 -4.66
N VAL A 242 -19.76 -7.25 -4.15
CA VAL A 242 -19.02 -6.30 -3.31
C VAL A 242 -19.72 -6.13 -1.97
N VAL A 243 -19.09 -6.59 -0.89
CA VAL A 243 -19.63 -6.47 0.47
C VAL A 243 -18.83 -5.43 1.27
N SER A 244 -19.49 -4.34 1.65
CA SER A 244 -18.92 -3.31 2.53
C SER A 244 -19.32 -3.53 3.98
N LEU A 245 -18.33 -3.74 4.87
CA LEU A 245 -18.56 -3.95 6.30
C LEU A 245 -18.58 -2.61 7.04
N VAL A 246 -19.79 -2.10 7.29
CA VAL A 246 -20.04 -0.75 7.79
C VAL A 246 -20.25 -0.75 9.29
N GLN A 247 -19.55 0.14 10.02
CA GLN A 247 -19.84 0.43 11.42
C GLN A 247 -20.77 1.64 11.54
N LYS A 248 -21.53 1.76 12.64
CA LYS A 248 -22.44 2.90 12.87
C LYS A 248 -21.79 4.28 12.63
N PRO A 249 -20.57 4.58 13.11
CA PRO A 249 -19.92 5.87 12.85
C PRO A 249 -19.56 6.13 11.37
N GLN A 250 -19.47 5.07 10.55
CA GLN A 250 -19.05 5.12 9.15
C GLN A 250 -20.22 5.30 8.17
N LYS A 251 -21.47 5.27 8.65
CA LYS A 251 -22.65 5.40 7.78
C LYS A 251 -22.64 6.68 6.94
N LYS A 252 -22.28 7.81 7.55
CA LYS A 252 -22.28 9.12 6.86
C LYS A 252 -21.25 9.18 5.73
N SER A 253 -20.04 8.66 5.96
CA SER A 253 -18.98 8.64 4.93
C SER A 253 -19.35 7.68 3.79
N TYR A 254 -19.86 6.49 4.11
CA TYR A 254 -20.34 5.56 3.09
C TYR A 254 -21.54 6.10 2.30
N GLY A 255 -22.48 6.81 2.94
CA GLY A 255 -23.60 7.45 2.23
C GLY A 255 -23.17 8.59 1.31
N ARG A 256 -21.99 9.20 1.54
CA ARG A 256 -21.36 10.10 0.57
C ARG A 256 -20.77 9.32 -0.60
N ILE A 257 -20.02 8.26 -0.30
CA ILE A 257 -19.43 7.38 -1.32
C ILE A 257 -20.53 6.82 -2.24
N GLN A 258 -21.59 6.23 -1.69
CA GLN A 258 -22.74 5.71 -2.45
C GLN A 258 -23.31 6.72 -3.45
N ARG A 259 -23.53 7.97 -3.03
CA ARG A 259 -24.04 9.03 -3.92
C ARG A 259 -23.04 9.39 -5.02
N GLU A 260 -21.76 9.51 -4.68
CA GLU A 260 -20.70 9.86 -5.64
C GLU A 260 -20.45 8.74 -6.66
N VAL A 261 -20.68 7.47 -6.28
CA VAL A 261 -20.57 6.33 -7.19
C VAL A 261 -21.92 5.91 -7.80
N GLY A 262 -23.02 6.61 -7.51
CA GLY A 262 -24.34 6.29 -8.08
C GLY A 262 -25.05 5.05 -7.51
N ILE A 263 -24.57 4.48 -6.40
CA ILE A 263 -25.19 3.32 -5.75
C ILE A 263 -26.33 3.77 -4.82
N LYS A 264 -27.49 3.11 -4.93
CA LYS A 264 -28.65 3.33 -4.05
C LYS A 264 -29.02 2.03 -3.33
N VAL A 265 -28.32 1.74 -2.25
CA VAL A 265 -28.53 0.53 -1.42
C VAL A 265 -28.61 0.90 0.04
N ASP A 266 -29.58 0.33 0.77
CA ASP A 266 -29.75 0.60 2.19
C ASP A 266 -28.70 -0.09 3.06
N PHE A 267 -28.36 0.53 4.20
CA PHE A 267 -27.53 -0.09 5.21
C PHE A 267 -28.35 -1.08 6.04
N LYS A 268 -28.14 -2.38 5.82
CA LYS A 268 -28.88 -3.45 6.50
C LYS A 268 -27.97 -4.38 7.32
N PRO A 269 -28.48 -5.16 8.27
CA PRO A 269 -27.71 -6.22 8.91
C PRO A 269 -27.17 -7.25 7.89
N PRO A 270 -26.16 -8.07 8.23
CA PRO A 270 -25.68 -9.15 7.37
C PRO A 270 -26.79 -10.17 7.08
N GLU A 271 -27.03 -10.44 5.81
CA GLU A 271 -28.02 -11.40 5.31
C GLU A 271 -27.37 -12.25 4.21
N PHE A 272 -26.96 -13.47 4.56
CA PHE A 272 -26.24 -14.35 3.62
C PHE A 272 -27.12 -14.93 2.52
N VAL A 273 -28.44 -14.88 2.68
CA VAL A 273 -29.41 -15.38 1.69
C VAL A 273 -29.33 -14.59 0.39
N ASP A 274 -28.97 -13.31 0.46
CA ASP A 274 -28.87 -12.46 -0.73
C ASP A 274 -27.57 -12.68 -1.51
N LEU A 275 -26.58 -13.34 -0.93
CA LEU A 275 -25.36 -13.66 -1.66
C LEU A 275 -25.63 -14.85 -2.60
N PRO A 276 -25.20 -14.80 -3.87
CA PRO A 276 -25.28 -15.96 -4.74
C PRO A 276 -24.40 -17.09 -4.21
N GLU A 277 -24.78 -18.32 -4.53
CA GLU A 277 -23.96 -19.50 -4.28
C GLU A 277 -23.01 -19.71 -5.45
N PHE A 278 -21.72 -19.78 -5.15
CA PHE A 278 -20.70 -20.13 -6.12
C PHE A 278 -20.28 -21.60 -5.89
N GLU A 279 -19.80 -22.25 -6.94
CA GLU A 279 -19.06 -23.50 -6.76
C GLU A 279 -17.70 -23.16 -6.13
N VAL A 280 -17.54 -23.54 -4.86
CA VAL A 280 -16.37 -23.17 -4.06
C VAL A 280 -15.66 -24.43 -3.59
N GLU A 281 -14.41 -24.59 -4.01
CA GLU A 281 -13.49 -25.56 -3.41
C GLU A 281 -12.91 -24.95 -2.12
N PHE A 282 -13.22 -25.57 -0.98
CA PHE A 282 -12.72 -25.08 0.30
C PHE A 282 -11.23 -25.40 0.49
N ILE A 283 -10.43 -24.35 0.69
CA ILE A 283 -8.99 -24.48 0.95
C ILE A 283 -8.71 -24.13 2.41
N SER A 284 -8.15 -25.08 3.16
CA SER A 284 -7.74 -24.89 4.55
C SER A 284 -6.46 -24.07 4.70
N PRO A 285 -6.17 -23.47 5.87
CA PRO A 285 -4.95 -22.71 6.09
C PRO A 285 -3.73 -23.61 5.92
N ARG A 286 -2.68 -23.08 5.31
CA ARG A 286 -1.39 -23.76 5.29
C ARG A 286 -0.88 -23.86 6.72
N ARG A 287 -0.39 -25.04 7.11
CA ARG A 287 0.39 -25.17 8.34
C ARG A 287 1.59 -24.24 8.22
N ARG A 288 1.54 -23.07 8.85
CA ARG A 288 2.73 -22.27 9.11
C ARG A 288 3.65 -23.24 9.85
N GLN A 289 4.80 -23.56 9.25
CA GLN A 289 5.88 -24.19 10.00
C GLN A 289 6.19 -23.21 11.11
N SER A 290 5.60 -23.43 12.28
CA SER A 290 5.90 -22.70 13.48
C SER A 290 7.40 -22.78 13.62
N TYR A 291 8.08 -21.65 13.37
CA TYR A 291 9.45 -21.51 13.80
C TYR A 291 9.38 -21.59 15.31
N GLY A 292 9.54 -22.82 15.77
CA GLY A 292 9.27 -23.23 17.13
C GLY A 292 9.93 -22.27 18.09
N ASP A 293 9.12 -21.81 19.01
CA ASP A 293 9.45 -21.32 20.33
C ASP A 293 10.49 -22.25 20.99
N ARG A 294 11.77 -22.07 20.63
CA ARG A 294 12.91 -22.64 21.36
C ARG A 294 13.29 -21.67 22.46
N ASN A 295 12.38 -21.35 23.38
CA ASN A 295 12.74 -20.82 24.69
C ASN A 295 11.53 -20.73 25.61
N ARG A 296 11.19 -21.84 26.28
CA ARG A 296 10.71 -21.90 27.68
C ARG A 296 10.18 -23.29 27.99
N ASN A 297 11.06 -24.16 28.48
CA ASN A 297 10.83 -25.04 29.63
C ASN A 297 11.91 -26.12 29.65
N ASP A 298 12.95 -25.90 30.46
CA ASP A 298 13.76 -26.97 31.07
C ASP A 298 14.63 -26.40 32.21
N ARG A 299 14.01 -25.63 33.11
CA ARG A 299 14.63 -25.27 34.41
C ARG A 299 13.59 -25.23 35.53
N GLN A 300 13.14 -26.42 35.93
CA GLN A 300 12.55 -26.73 37.23
C GLN A 300 12.55 -28.26 37.34
N GLY A 301 13.21 -28.94 38.27
CA GLY A 301 14.08 -28.51 39.35
C GLY A 301 14.72 -29.74 40.00
N HIS A 302 15.78 -29.55 40.76
CA HIS A 302 16.16 -30.50 41.80
C HIS A 302 16.91 -29.77 42.91
N TYR A 303 16.18 -29.41 43.96
CA TYR A 303 16.73 -29.06 45.26
C TYR A 303 16.58 -30.27 46.17
N GLY A 304 17.67 -30.66 46.83
CA GLY A 304 17.61 -31.38 48.11
C GLY A 304 18.18 -32.80 48.09
N GLN A 305 19.48 -32.92 48.37
CA GLN A 305 19.97 -33.75 49.48
C GLN A 305 21.46 -33.46 49.70
N ARG A 306 21.75 -32.58 50.66
CA ARG A 306 23.04 -32.54 51.35
C ARG A 306 22.99 -33.62 52.41
N ASN A 307 23.86 -34.63 52.31
CA ASN A 307 24.27 -35.41 53.46
C ASN A 307 25.80 -35.55 53.52
N GLN A 308 26.25 -35.78 54.74
CA GLN A 308 27.55 -35.50 55.34
C GLN A 308 28.78 -36.26 54.82
N SER A 309 29.94 -35.82 55.34
CA SER A 309 31.23 -36.51 55.53
C SER A 309 32.19 -36.50 54.32
N SER A 310 33.31 -35.78 54.37
CA SER A 310 34.52 -35.91 55.20
C SER A 310 35.57 -36.83 54.57
N PHE A 311 36.69 -36.20 54.21
CA PHE A 311 38.05 -36.73 54.14
C PHE A 311 38.40 -37.93 53.26
N GLY A 312 39.35 -37.68 52.35
CA GLY A 312 40.50 -38.57 52.17
C GLY A 312 40.84 -38.92 50.73
N GLY A 313 42.11 -38.72 50.36
CA GLY A 313 42.78 -39.60 49.38
C GLY A 313 43.30 -38.94 48.11
N ARG A 314 44.56 -38.47 48.17
CA ARG A 314 45.44 -38.22 47.02
C ARG A 314 45.87 -39.53 46.35
N GLY A 315 46.10 -39.46 45.05
CA GLY A 315 46.94 -40.37 44.24
C GLY A 315 46.36 -40.49 42.83
N GLY A 316 47.07 -40.32 41.72
CA GLY A 316 48.51 -40.30 41.44
C GLY A 316 48.73 -40.96 40.08
N GLY A 317 49.53 -40.34 39.20
CA GLY A 317 50.01 -40.91 37.92
C GLY A 317 49.11 -40.65 36.70
N GLY A 318 49.59 -40.39 35.48
CA GLY A 318 50.93 -40.36 34.90
C GLY A 318 50.82 -39.72 33.49
N ARG A 319 51.79 -38.87 33.11
CA ARG A 319 52.80 -39.07 32.05
C ARG A 319 52.34 -39.14 30.58
N GLY A 320 52.97 -38.25 29.78
CA GLY A 320 53.16 -38.34 28.33
C GLY A 320 52.57 -37.13 27.60
N GLY A 321 53.26 -36.32 26.80
CA GLY A 321 54.63 -36.35 26.30
C GLY A 321 54.67 -35.58 24.96
N GLY A 322 55.64 -34.67 24.81
CA GLY A 322 56.29 -34.34 23.53
C GLY A 322 55.63 -33.34 22.55
N GLY A 323 56.38 -32.28 22.20
CA GLY A 323 56.13 -31.46 21.01
C GLY A 323 56.89 -30.12 21.01
N ARG A 324 58.06 -30.10 20.35
CA ARG A 324 59.06 -29.01 20.30
C ARG A 324 58.80 -27.98 19.19
N GLY A 325 59.35 -26.77 19.40
CA GLY A 325 59.94 -25.90 18.36
C GLY A 325 59.13 -24.65 18.03
N GLY A 326 59.67 -23.43 17.93
CA GLY A 326 61.04 -22.92 18.02
C GLY A 326 61.15 -21.54 17.33
N GLY A 327 61.95 -20.63 17.89
CA GLY A 327 62.46 -19.38 17.25
C GLY A 327 61.57 -18.14 17.40
N GLY A 328 62.02 -16.95 17.81
CA GLY A 328 63.35 -16.40 18.06
C GLY A 328 63.56 -15.07 17.28
N ARG A 329 64.12 -14.05 17.97
CA ARG A 329 64.50 -12.66 17.56
C ARG A 329 63.48 -11.59 17.99
N GLY A 330 63.76 -10.67 18.92
CA GLY A 330 64.90 -9.73 19.07
C GLY A 330 64.41 -8.36 18.56
N ASN A 331 64.50 -7.20 19.22
CA ASN A 331 65.54 -6.62 20.07
C ASN A 331 64.99 -5.30 20.71
N ARG A 332 65.43 -4.97 21.94
CA ARG A 332 65.84 -3.66 22.53
C ARG A 332 65.24 -2.34 21.98
N SER A 333 64.97 -1.27 22.74
CA SER A 333 65.31 -0.83 24.10
C SER A 333 64.59 0.53 24.36
N ARG A 334 64.24 0.79 25.64
CA ARG A 334 64.44 2.03 26.47
C ARG A 334 64.36 3.42 25.79
N ASP A 335 63.84 4.49 26.39
CA ASP A 335 63.61 4.88 27.79
C ASP A 335 62.70 6.12 27.79
N SER A 336 61.94 6.36 28.88
CA SER A 336 62.08 7.55 29.73
C SER A 336 60.80 7.88 30.51
N GLN A 337 60.88 7.68 31.83
CA GLN A 337 60.40 8.50 32.98
C GLN A 337 59.25 9.47 32.71
N GLY A 338 58.10 9.38 33.39
CA GLY A 338 57.87 9.52 34.84
C GLY A 338 56.59 10.37 34.98
N GLY A 339 55.78 10.39 36.03
CA GLY A 339 55.68 9.67 37.28
C GLY A 339 54.30 10.02 37.89
N ASN A 340 53.76 9.09 38.66
CA ASN A 340 52.88 9.27 39.83
C ASN A 340 51.61 10.15 39.75
N SER A 341 50.44 9.53 39.94
CA SER A 341 49.64 9.62 41.19
C SER A 341 48.13 9.52 40.93
N ASN A 342 47.55 8.46 41.50
CA ASN A 342 46.29 8.42 42.24
C ASN A 342 44.97 8.98 41.67
N ASP A 343 44.01 8.05 41.67
CA ASP A 343 42.68 8.14 42.31
C ASP A 343 41.46 8.40 41.42
N GLY A 344 40.37 7.74 41.83
CA GLY A 344 39.02 8.24 41.61
C GLY A 344 38.27 7.68 40.41
N GLY A 345 37.44 6.67 40.66
CA GLY A 345 36.45 6.15 39.72
C GLY A 345 35.47 7.20 39.21
N GLY A 346 34.98 6.99 37.99
CA GLY A 346 33.98 7.84 37.34
C GLY A 346 33.02 7.03 36.48
N ALA A 347 31.88 6.67 37.06
CA ALA A 347 30.67 6.35 36.31
C ALA A 347 30.21 7.61 35.55
N LYS A 348 29.84 7.49 34.26
CA LYS A 348 29.07 8.52 33.56
C LYS A 348 27.86 7.94 32.84
N LYS A 349 26.72 8.41 33.35
CA LYS A 349 25.35 8.35 32.88
C LYS A 349 25.11 9.42 31.81
N SER A 350 24.21 9.10 30.88
CA SER A 350 23.20 9.96 30.23
C SER A 350 23.56 11.41 29.86
N TYR A 351 23.64 11.67 28.56
CA TYR A 351 23.50 13.01 27.99
C TYR A 351 22.02 13.40 27.91
N ARG A 352 21.66 14.46 28.65
CA ARG A 352 20.46 15.28 28.50
C ARG A 352 20.93 16.59 27.87
N GLY A 353 20.48 16.88 26.65
CA GLY A 353 20.74 18.13 25.95
C GLY A 353 19.48 19.00 25.94
N GLU A 354 19.52 20.10 26.68
CA GLU A 354 18.56 21.19 26.61
C GLU A 354 18.84 22.05 25.37
N ALA A 355 17.80 22.29 24.56
CA ALA A 355 17.81 23.33 23.54
C ALA A 355 16.64 24.28 23.81
N ARG A 356 17.01 25.57 23.90
CA ARG A 356 16.20 26.73 24.28
C ARG A 356 14.99 26.93 23.36
N GLY A 357 13.80 27.01 23.97
CA GLY A 357 12.59 27.51 23.33
C GLY A 357 12.57 29.03 23.28
N GLN A 358 12.44 29.59 22.08
CA GLN A 358 12.04 30.98 21.87
C GLN A 358 10.55 31.02 21.54
N ASN A 359 9.81 31.75 22.37
CA ASN A 359 8.40 32.07 22.21
C ASN A 359 8.19 33.03 21.03
N TYR A 360 7.42 32.61 20.03
CA TYR A 360 6.84 33.51 19.04
C TYR A 360 5.31 33.57 19.27
N LYS A 361 4.84 34.72 19.77
CA LYS A 361 3.42 35.05 19.91
C LYS A 361 2.86 35.45 18.53
N PRO A 362 1.69 34.95 18.11
CA PRO A 362 0.95 35.55 16.99
C PRO A 362 0.20 36.79 17.48
N SER A 363 0.46 37.94 16.86
CA SER A 363 -0.30 39.17 17.08
C SER A 363 -1.58 39.16 16.24
N ASN A 364 -2.71 39.17 16.94
CA ASN A 364 -4.02 39.48 16.36
C ASN A 364 -4.03 40.94 15.90
N LYS A 365 -4.04 41.18 14.58
CA LYS A 365 -4.46 42.46 14.00
C LYS A 365 -5.87 42.34 13.44
N ALA A 366 -6.72 43.16 14.05
CA ALA A 366 -8.11 43.38 13.72
C ALA A 366 -8.34 43.73 12.25
N ARG A 367 -9.35 43.11 11.62
CA ARG A 367 -10.07 43.69 10.50
C ARG A 367 -11.30 44.40 11.05
N GLN A 368 -11.20 45.72 11.08
CA GLN A 368 -12.30 46.65 11.34
C GLN A 368 -13.39 46.48 10.27
N GLY A 369 -14.63 46.35 10.72
CA GLY A 369 -15.80 46.44 9.89
C GLY A 369 -16.02 47.86 9.38
N TYR A 370 -16.46 47.97 8.13
CA TYR A 370 -17.08 49.18 7.60
C TYR A 370 -18.51 48.81 7.20
N GLN A 371 -19.46 49.30 8.00
CA GLN A 371 -20.88 49.37 7.69
C GLN A 371 -21.27 50.84 7.86
N GLY A 372 -21.93 51.42 6.86
CA GLY A 372 -22.69 52.67 7.02
C GLY A 372 -22.32 53.77 6.02
N GLY A 373 -23.26 54.08 5.14
CA GLY A 373 -23.19 55.25 4.26
C GLY A 373 -24.30 55.27 3.19
N ARG A 374 -25.56 55.37 3.62
CA ARG A 374 -26.71 55.76 2.77
C ARG A 374 -26.60 57.25 2.43
N SER A 375 -26.88 57.62 1.17
CA SER A 375 -27.69 58.80 0.86
C SER A 375 -28.37 58.65 -0.50
N GLU A 376 -29.62 59.06 -0.52
CA GLU A 376 -30.61 59.04 -1.59
C GLU A 376 -30.34 60.12 -2.66
N SER A 377 -30.84 59.92 -3.89
CA SER A 377 -31.92 60.73 -4.47
C SER A 377 -32.02 60.62 -6.01
N GLY A 378 -33.25 60.40 -6.50
CA GLY A 378 -33.78 60.85 -7.81
C GLY A 378 -33.44 59.97 -9.02
N GLY A 379 -34.34 59.55 -9.90
CA GLY A 379 -35.78 59.83 -10.07
C GLY A 379 -36.21 59.30 -11.45
N ASN A 380 -37.39 58.67 -11.48
CA ASN A 380 -38.30 58.37 -12.61
C ASN A 380 -37.82 58.52 -14.07
N ASN A 381 -38.06 57.48 -14.90
CA ASN A 381 -39.11 57.61 -15.92
C ASN A 381 -39.70 56.26 -16.41
N ARG A 382 -40.99 56.33 -16.77
CA ARG A 382 -41.91 55.25 -17.18
C ARG A 382 -41.89 55.01 -18.70
N GLY A 383 -42.37 53.83 -19.14
CA GLY A 383 -42.89 53.60 -20.50
C GLY A 383 -42.79 52.13 -20.95
N ARG A 384 -43.66 51.20 -20.55
CA ARG A 384 -44.95 50.77 -21.16
C ARG A 384 -44.89 50.11 -22.56
N SER A 385 -45.24 48.81 -22.56
CA SER A 385 -46.17 48.06 -23.46
C SER A 385 -45.88 47.86 -24.96
N ASN A 386 -45.79 46.60 -25.41
CA ASN A 386 -46.83 45.78 -26.11
C ASN A 386 -46.12 44.56 -26.75
N ARG A 387 -46.52 43.28 -26.63
CA ARG A 387 -47.76 42.52 -26.93
C ARG A 387 -47.80 41.93 -28.35
N GLY A 388 -47.86 40.59 -28.42
CA GLY A 388 -48.39 39.77 -29.52
C GLY A 388 -47.35 38.92 -30.26
N LYS A 389 -47.61 37.71 -30.76
CA LYS A 389 -48.79 36.82 -30.75
C LYS A 389 -48.35 35.49 -31.43
N ASN A 390 -48.84 34.36 -30.90
CA ASN A 390 -49.20 33.08 -31.56
C ASN A 390 -48.54 32.62 -32.87
N ARG A 391 -48.14 31.33 -32.88
CA ARG A 391 -48.71 30.33 -33.82
C ARG A 391 -48.53 28.88 -33.32
N ARG A 392 -49.68 28.23 -33.08
CA ARG A 392 -49.85 26.77 -33.10
C ARG A 392 -49.85 26.26 -34.55
N ARG A 393 -49.37 25.04 -34.78
CA ARG A 393 -50.00 24.12 -35.76
C ARG A 393 -49.70 22.67 -35.40
N SER A 394 -50.77 21.91 -35.14
CA SER A 394 -50.82 20.46 -35.15
C SER A 394 -50.83 19.94 -36.59
N GLY A 395 -50.42 18.70 -36.81
CA GLY A 395 -50.63 17.99 -38.06
C GLY A 395 -50.20 16.53 -37.99
N ASN A 396 -51.17 15.68 -37.67
CA ASN A 396 -51.13 14.22 -37.66
C ASN A 396 -51.14 13.62 -39.09
N ARG A 397 -50.90 12.30 -39.20
CA ARG A 397 -51.06 11.32 -40.31
C ARG A 397 -49.72 10.68 -40.70
N ASN A 398 -49.57 9.36 -40.83
CA ASN A 398 -50.53 8.23 -40.91
C ASN A 398 -49.97 7.02 -40.16
#